data_AF-A0A8T5T776-F1
#
_entry.id   AF-A0A8T5T776-F1
#
_cell.length_a   1.000
_cell.length_b   1.000
_cell.length_c   1.000
_cell.angle_alpha   90.00
_cell.angle_beta   90.00
_cell.angle_gamma   90.00
#
_symmetry.space_group_name_H-M   'P 1'
#
loop_
_entity.id
_entity.type
_entity.pdbx_description
1 polymer ?
#
loop_
_entity_poly.entity_id
_entity_poly.type
_entity_poly.pdbx_seq_one_letter_code
_entity_poly.pdbx_strand_id
1 'polypeptide(L)'
;MSNKLIRDNDLVFLILDERRRWLVQVEKGKEFHSHRGIVKFDDLIGKAFGTVVFSHPHETQGYKFYVLEPLPSDYVIYMVRKTQIIYPEDAGLIIMYSGIRPGSTVIEAGCGSGALSCILGTYVQPNGHVYSYDIREKSLRTAKKNVMRLNLQEFVSINHGDILEDELGHENVDSIILDMPQPWMAISKIKNYLKFSGTLVSFSPTIEQVKKTTFALQKNDFTEIYTYELIKRTMQVKENATRPQVRMIGHTGYITIGRKVLEIKNPYRERKPKNFEKVSLDGMPLKE
;
A
#
# COMPACT_ATOMS: atom_id res chain seq x y z
N MET A 1 5.99 -29.89 -11.60
CA MET A 1 5.69 -28.44 -11.69
C MET A 1 6.71 -27.82 -12.62
N SER A 2 6.28 -27.07 -13.63
CA SER A 2 7.22 -26.37 -14.52
C SER A 2 7.81 -25.17 -13.78
N ASN A 3 9.13 -25.05 -13.73
CA ASN A 3 9.76 -23.85 -13.19
C ASN A 3 9.43 -22.66 -14.09
N LYS A 4 9.07 -21.52 -13.48
CA LYS A 4 8.91 -20.26 -14.22
C LYS A 4 10.29 -19.80 -14.69
N LEU A 5 10.46 -19.66 -16.00
CA LEU A 5 11.70 -19.20 -16.61
C LEU A 5 11.71 -17.68 -16.71
N ILE A 6 12.87 -17.08 -16.48
CA ILE A 6 13.13 -15.66 -16.66
C ILE A 6 13.14 -15.36 -18.16
N ARG A 7 12.34 -14.39 -18.56
CA ARG A 7 12.22 -13.92 -19.95
C ARG A 7 12.75 -12.50 -20.09
N ASP A 8 12.91 -12.08 -21.33
CA ASP A 8 13.19 -10.69 -21.64
C ASP A 8 12.03 -9.80 -21.14
N ASN A 9 12.38 -8.64 -20.59
CA ASN A 9 11.50 -7.68 -19.91
C ASN A 9 10.89 -8.15 -18.57
N ASP A 10 11.19 -9.36 -18.09
CA ASP A 10 10.80 -9.77 -16.75
C ASP A 10 11.49 -8.93 -15.69
N LEU A 11 10.77 -8.66 -14.61
CA LEU A 11 11.32 -8.01 -13.42
C LEU A 11 11.87 -9.10 -12.48
N VAL A 12 13.13 -8.96 -12.07
CA VAL A 12 13.81 -9.90 -11.17
C VAL A 12 14.23 -9.21 -9.88
N PHE A 13 14.19 -9.96 -8.78
CA PHE A 13 14.73 -9.52 -7.51
C PHE A 13 16.12 -10.12 -7.31
N LEU A 14 17.13 -9.29 -7.50
CA LEU A 14 18.53 -9.66 -7.48
C LEU A 14 19.10 -9.42 -6.08
N ILE A 15 19.63 -10.47 -5.45
CA ILE A 15 20.13 -10.42 -4.08
C ILE A 15 21.59 -10.83 -4.06
N LEU A 16 22.44 -9.95 -3.55
CA LEU A 16 23.81 -10.30 -3.16
C LEU A 16 23.86 -10.70 -1.68
N ASP A 17 23.23 -9.91 -0.82
CA ASP A 17 23.12 -10.19 0.63
C ASP A 17 21.93 -9.45 1.28
N GLU A 18 21.89 -9.41 2.61
CA GLU A 18 20.84 -8.70 3.38
C GLU A 18 20.70 -7.21 3.04
N ARG A 19 21.79 -6.53 2.71
CA ARG A 19 21.80 -5.07 2.48
C ARG A 19 21.74 -4.71 1.01
N ARG A 20 22.19 -5.62 0.15
CA ARG A 20 22.47 -5.40 -1.27
C ARG A 20 21.51 -6.21 -2.09
N ARG A 21 20.37 -5.57 -2.37
CA ARG A 21 19.20 -6.15 -3.03
C ARG A 21 18.64 -5.12 -4.01
N TRP A 22 18.24 -5.58 -5.19
CA TRP A 22 17.79 -4.70 -6.26
C TRP A 22 16.62 -5.31 -6.99
N LEU A 23 15.69 -4.45 -7.39
CA LEU A 23 14.62 -4.77 -8.30
C LEU A 23 15.04 -4.30 -9.70
N VAL A 24 15.24 -5.23 -10.63
CA VAL A 24 15.89 -4.96 -11.92
C VAL A 24 15.06 -5.56 -13.04
N GLN A 25 14.86 -4.79 -14.11
CA GLN A 25 14.21 -5.29 -15.32
C GLN A 25 15.28 -5.94 -16.21
N VAL A 26 15.05 -7.20 -16.56
CA VAL A 26 15.93 -7.97 -17.44
C VAL A 26 15.70 -7.49 -18.86
N GLU A 27 16.77 -7.07 -19.54
CA GLU A 27 16.72 -6.65 -20.94
C GLU A 27 17.84 -7.34 -21.71
N LYS A 28 17.50 -8.06 -22.78
CA LYS A 28 18.46 -8.81 -23.58
C LYS A 28 19.63 -7.93 -24.05
N GLY A 29 20.86 -8.43 -23.92
CA GLY A 29 22.08 -7.72 -24.30
C GLY A 29 22.49 -6.57 -23.36
N LYS A 30 21.75 -6.32 -22.26
CA LYS A 30 22.14 -5.35 -21.24
C LYS A 30 22.76 -6.01 -20.01
N GLU A 31 23.30 -5.17 -19.15
CA GLU A 31 24.06 -5.57 -17.97
C GLU A 31 23.64 -4.76 -16.74
N PHE A 32 23.70 -5.41 -15.57
CA PHE A 32 23.55 -4.76 -14.28
C PHE A 32 24.91 -4.57 -13.61
N HIS A 33 25.27 -3.34 -13.29
CA HIS A 33 26.54 -2.99 -12.67
C HIS A 33 26.40 -2.82 -11.15
N SER A 34 27.33 -3.42 -10.41
CA SER A 34 27.46 -3.23 -8.96
C SER A 34 28.93 -3.06 -8.57
N HIS A 35 29.19 -2.66 -7.32
CA HIS A 35 30.55 -2.67 -6.75
C HIS A 35 31.15 -4.07 -6.59
N ARG A 36 30.41 -5.13 -6.93
CA ARG A 36 30.84 -6.52 -6.90
C ARG A 36 30.83 -7.15 -8.29
N GLY A 37 31.03 -6.32 -9.32
CA GLY A 37 31.09 -6.75 -10.71
C GLY A 37 29.75 -6.64 -11.42
N ILE A 38 29.69 -7.28 -12.59
CA ILE A 38 28.63 -7.09 -13.58
C ILE A 38 27.79 -8.36 -13.69
N VAL A 39 26.47 -8.26 -13.62
CA VAL A 39 25.57 -9.37 -13.95
C VAL A 39 25.01 -9.12 -15.35
N LYS A 40 25.39 -9.97 -16.32
CA LYS A 40 24.84 -9.89 -17.68
C LYS A 40 23.44 -10.48 -17.71
N PHE A 41 22.48 -9.79 -18.30
CA PHE A 41 21.10 -10.28 -18.33
C PHE A 41 20.90 -11.49 -19.23
N ASP A 42 21.74 -11.65 -20.25
CA ASP A 42 21.75 -12.87 -21.07
C ASP A 42 22.10 -14.12 -20.26
N ASP A 43 22.82 -13.98 -19.14
CA ASP A 43 23.08 -15.08 -18.21
C ASP A 43 21.85 -15.44 -17.37
N LEU A 44 20.81 -14.60 -17.35
CA LEU A 44 19.56 -14.83 -16.62
C LEU A 44 18.47 -15.43 -17.50
N ILE A 45 18.34 -14.92 -18.73
CA ILE A 45 17.26 -15.30 -19.65
C ILE A 45 17.29 -16.81 -19.93
N GLY A 46 16.12 -17.44 -19.82
CA GLY A 46 15.94 -18.89 -20.01
C GLY A 46 16.26 -19.73 -18.77
N LYS A 47 16.86 -19.15 -17.71
CA LYS A 47 17.01 -19.84 -16.43
C LYS A 47 15.75 -19.73 -15.59
N ALA A 48 15.56 -20.66 -14.66
CA ALA A 48 14.46 -20.61 -13.70
C ALA A 48 14.65 -19.48 -12.67
N PHE A 49 13.56 -18.87 -12.23
CA PHE A 49 13.55 -18.11 -10.98
C PHE A 49 14.01 -19.01 -9.81
N GLY A 50 14.71 -18.42 -8.84
CA GLY A 50 15.40 -19.16 -7.78
C GLY A 50 16.83 -19.59 -8.14
N THR A 51 17.28 -19.34 -9.37
CA THR A 51 18.64 -19.64 -9.79
C THR A 51 19.68 -18.76 -9.10
N VAL A 52 20.93 -19.21 -9.17
CA VAL A 52 22.11 -18.47 -8.73
C VAL A 52 22.95 -18.14 -9.95
N VAL A 53 23.45 -16.91 -10.01
CA VAL A 53 24.43 -16.49 -11.00
C VAL A 53 25.63 -15.86 -10.31
N PHE A 54 26.72 -15.73 -11.05
CA PHE A 54 27.92 -15.07 -10.57
C PHE A 54 28.18 -13.81 -11.39
N SER A 55 28.65 -12.75 -10.74
CA SER A 55 29.06 -11.55 -11.46
C SER A 55 30.36 -11.77 -12.24
N HIS A 56 30.58 -10.92 -13.25
CA HIS A 56 31.77 -10.88 -14.08
C HIS A 56 32.81 -9.89 -13.53
N PRO A 57 34.12 -10.16 -13.74
CA PRO A 57 34.68 -11.37 -14.34
C PRO A 57 34.55 -12.58 -13.42
N HIS A 58 33.95 -13.66 -13.92
CA HIS A 58 33.62 -14.83 -13.12
C HIS A 58 34.88 -15.60 -12.70
N GLU A 59 35.85 -15.70 -13.60
CA GLU A 59 37.05 -16.53 -13.45
C GLU A 59 37.99 -16.02 -12.34
N THR A 60 37.91 -14.73 -12.01
CA THR A 60 38.84 -14.09 -11.07
C THR A 60 38.16 -13.52 -9.84
N GLN A 61 36.90 -13.09 -9.93
CA GLN A 61 36.24 -12.36 -8.84
C GLN A 61 34.71 -12.50 -8.80
N GLY A 62 34.15 -13.57 -9.37
CA GLY A 62 32.69 -13.72 -9.44
C GLY A 62 32.02 -13.82 -8.06
N TYR A 63 31.13 -12.88 -7.77
CA TYR A 63 30.32 -12.91 -6.55
C TYR A 63 28.98 -13.57 -6.81
N LYS A 64 28.51 -14.37 -5.85
CA LYS A 64 27.25 -15.10 -5.92
C LYS A 64 26.05 -14.16 -5.77
N PHE A 65 25.13 -14.18 -6.73
CA PHE A 65 23.85 -13.50 -6.68
C PHE A 65 22.70 -14.52 -6.76
N TYR A 66 21.65 -14.29 -5.98
CA TYR A 66 20.39 -15.03 -6.05
C TYR A 66 19.40 -14.24 -6.90
N VAL A 67 18.66 -14.92 -7.77
CA VAL A 67 17.71 -14.31 -8.70
C VAL A 67 16.32 -14.84 -8.38
N LEU A 68 15.52 -14.05 -7.68
CA LEU A 68 14.20 -14.44 -7.20
C LEU A 68 13.10 -13.76 -8.01
N GLU A 69 11.93 -14.39 -8.01
CA GLU A 69 10.70 -13.72 -8.44
C GLU A 69 10.37 -12.65 -7.39
N PRO A 70 10.18 -11.38 -7.78
CA PRO A 70 9.90 -10.35 -6.80
C PRO A 70 8.51 -10.53 -6.15
N LEU A 71 8.46 -10.35 -4.84
CA LEU A 71 7.21 -10.32 -4.10
C LEU A 71 6.57 -8.92 -4.16
N PRO A 72 5.25 -8.79 -3.87
CA PRO A 72 4.62 -7.49 -3.67
C PRO A 72 5.37 -6.59 -2.68
N SER A 73 5.91 -7.16 -1.60
CA SER A 73 6.73 -6.44 -0.63
C SER A 73 8.05 -5.91 -1.21
N ASP A 74 8.65 -6.63 -2.17
CA ASP A 74 9.89 -6.21 -2.81
C ASP A 74 9.63 -5.03 -3.74
N TYR A 75 8.48 -5.01 -4.45
CA TYR A 75 8.06 -3.85 -5.23
C TYR A 75 7.96 -2.60 -4.37
N VAL A 76 7.25 -2.67 -3.25
CA VAL A 76 7.09 -1.53 -2.34
C VAL A 76 8.44 -0.98 -1.89
N ILE A 77 9.36 -1.85 -1.49
CA ILE A 77 10.62 -1.44 -0.87
C ILE A 77 11.65 -1.00 -1.91
N TYR A 78 11.75 -1.64 -3.07
CA TYR A 78 12.87 -1.47 -4.01
C TYR A 78 12.53 -0.79 -5.33
N MET A 79 11.25 -0.47 -5.59
CA MET A 79 10.85 0.30 -6.76
C MET A 79 11.41 1.72 -6.73
N VAL A 80 11.79 2.23 -7.90
CA VAL A 80 12.30 3.60 -8.07
C VAL A 80 11.23 4.60 -7.63
N ARG A 81 11.55 5.41 -6.62
CA ARG A 81 10.59 6.35 -6.00
C ARG A 81 11.21 7.68 -5.64
N LYS A 82 10.34 8.70 -5.51
CA LYS A 82 10.69 10.06 -5.04
C LYS A 82 9.88 10.50 -3.81
N THR A 83 8.83 9.77 -3.46
CA THR A 83 7.92 10.08 -2.34
C THR A 83 8.08 9.07 -1.21
N GLN A 84 7.55 9.42 -0.05
CA GLN A 84 7.32 8.46 1.04
C GLN A 84 6.45 7.29 0.54
N ILE A 85 6.65 6.11 1.14
CA ILE A 85 5.86 4.91 0.84
C ILE A 85 5.02 4.48 2.02
N ILE A 86 3.92 3.82 1.71
CA ILE A 86 3.26 2.88 2.60
C ILE A 86 4.14 1.63 2.66
N TYR A 87 4.55 1.22 3.86
CA TYR A 87 5.38 0.03 4.04
C TYR A 87 4.58 -1.26 3.82
N PRO A 88 5.21 -2.40 3.54
CA PRO A 88 4.50 -3.65 3.24
C PRO A 88 3.51 -4.08 4.33
N GLU A 89 3.89 -3.94 5.60
CA GLU A 89 3.03 -4.18 6.76
C GLU A 89 1.79 -3.28 6.80
N ASP A 90 1.95 -1.99 6.52
CA ASP A 90 0.84 -1.03 6.42
C ASP A 90 -0.05 -1.36 5.22
N ALA A 91 0.55 -1.68 4.07
CA ALA A 91 -0.18 -2.09 2.88
C ALA A 91 -0.98 -3.38 3.11
N GLY A 92 -0.41 -4.35 3.83
CA GLY A 92 -1.10 -5.56 4.24
C GLY A 92 -2.32 -5.26 5.11
N LEU A 93 -2.19 -4.34 6.07
CA LEU A 93 -3.31 -3.89 6.88
C LEU A 93 -4.38 -3.19 6.04
N ILE A 94 -3.98 -2.30 5.14
CA ILE A 94 -4.88 -1.60 4.22
C ILE A 94 -5.67 -2.60 3.38
N ILE A 95 -5.00 -3.59 2.77
CA ILE A 95 -5.67 -4.63 1.96
C ILE A 95 -6.67 -5.42 2.81
N MET A 96 -6.25 -5.88 4.00
CA MET A 96 -7.10 -6.69 4.87
C MET A 96 -8.33 -5.93 5.35
N TYR A 97 -8.15 -4.69 5.83
CA TYR A 97 -9.26 -3.92 6.40
C TYR A 97 -10.11 -3.20 5.36
N SER A 98 -9.59 -2.93 4.15
CA SER A 98 -10.41 -2.44 3.03
C SER A 98 -11.35 -3.50 2.47
N GLY A 99 -11.08 -4.78 2.72
CA GLY A 99 -11.87 -5.91 2.19
C GLY A 99 -11.64 -6.17 0.70
N ILE A 100 -10.51 -5.70 0.15
CA ILE A 100 -10.14 -5.88 -1.24
C ILE A 100 -9.91 -7.37 -1.53
N ARG A 101 -10.44 -7.81 -2.66
CA ARG A 101 -10.39 -9.19 -3.14
C ARG A 101 -10.40 -9.22 -4.67
N PRO A 102 -10.17 -10.39 -5.30
CA PRO A 102 -10.37 -10.57 -6.73
C PRO A 102 -11.74 -10.02 -7.19
N GLY A 103 -11.73 -9.16 -8.21
CA GLY A 103 -12.94 -8.51 -8.74
C GLY A 103 -13.31 -7.17 -8.10
N SER A 104 -12.61 -6.73 -7.04
CA SER A 104 -12.93 -5.46 -6.38
C SER A 104 -12.65 -4.24 -7.28
N THR A 105 -13.54 -3.26 -7.23
CA THR A 105 -13.33 -1.91 -7.75
C THR A 105 -12.86 -0.99 -6.63
N VAL A 106 -11.68 -0.39 -6.82
CA VAL A 106 -11.00 0.39 -5.79
C VAL A 106 -10.67 1.78 -6.33
N ILE A 107 -10.92 2.82 -5.54
CA ILE A 107 -10.37 4.16 -5.79
C ILE A 107 -9.19 4.37 -4.85
N GLU A 108 -8.09 4.90 -5.39
CA GLU A 108 -6.96 5.39 -4.62
C GLU A 108 -6.75 6.88 -4.93
N ALA A 109 -6.58 7.71 -3.91
CA ALA A 109 -6.20 9.11 -4.08
C ALA A 109 -4.89 9.40 -3.34
N GLY A 110 -3.94 9.99 -4.07
CA GLY A 110 -2.56 10.13 -3.63
C GLY A 110 -1.62 9.06 -4.21
N CYS A 111 -1.74 8.77 -5.51
CA CYS A 111 -0.96 7.72 -6.20
C CYS A 111 0.56 7.78 -5.91
N GLY A 112 1.14 8.98 -5.84
CA GLY A 112 2.57 9.16 -5.58
C GLY A 112 3.44 8.46 -6.63
N SER A 113 4.21 7.45 -6.19
CA SER A 113 5.06 6.66 -7.12
C SER A 113 4.34 5.44 -7.73
N GLY A 114 3.08 5.19 -7.36
CA GLY A 114 2.30 4.03 -7.81
C GLY A 114 2.59 2.73 -7.06
N ALA A 115 3.37 2.78 -5.98
CA ALA A 115 3.75 1.57 -5.23
C ALA A 115 2.53 0.86 -4.65
N LEU A 116 1.67 1.58 -3.92
CA LEU A 116 0.43 1.02 -3.38
C LEU A 116 -0.52 0.63 -4.53
N SER A 117 -0.70 1.47 -5.54
CA SER A 117 -1.49 1.17 -6.75
C SER A 117 -1.13 -0.19 -7.36
N CYS A 118 0.16 -0.51 -7.47
CA CYS A 118 0.62 -1.79 -8.03
C CYS A 118 0.30 -2.99 -7.12
N ILE A 119 0.40 -2.83 -5.79
CA ILE A 119 -0.04 -3.88 -4.87
C ILE A 119 -1.54 -4.09 -5.04
N LEU A 120 -2.34 -3.03 -4.96
CA LEU A 120 -3.80 -3.11 -5.09
C LEU A 120 -4.18 -3.77 -6.43
N GLY A 121 -3.53 -3.37 -7.53
CA GLY A 121 -3.67 -3.98 -8.85
C GLY A 121 -3.38 -5.48 -8.89
N THR A 122 -2.48 -5.96 -8.04
CA THR A 122 -2.20 -7.41 -7.91
C THR A 122 -3.35 -8.15 -7.23
N TYR A 123 -3.99 -7.55 -6.22
CA TYR A 123 -5.03 -8.19 -5.41
C TYR A 123 -6.44 -8.09 -6.01
N VAL A 124 -6.69 -7.14 -6.91
CA VAL A 124 -7.99 -7.01 -7.59
C VAL A 124 -8.14 -7.95 -8.81
N GLN A 125 -7.05 -8.53 -9.31
CA GLN A 125 -7.07 -9.48 -10.42
C GLN A 125 -7.96 -10.70 -10.17
N PRO A 126 -8.52 -11.34 -11.21
CA PRO A 126 -8.34 -11.02 -12.63
C PRO A 126 -9.41 -10.09 -13.22
N ASN A 127 -10.44 -9.71 -12.44
CA ASN A 127 -11.63 -9.02 -12.97
C ASN A 127 -11.96 -7.70 -12.23
N GLY A 128 -11.07 -7.24 -11.34
CA GLY A 128 -11.24 -6.00 -10.61
C GLY A 128 -10.36 -4.89 -11.17
N HIS A 129 -10.50 -3.69 -10.63
CA HIS A 129 -9.81 -2.51 -11.16
C HIS A 129 -9.49 -1.50 -10.07
N VAL A 130 -8.33 -0.85 -10.19
CA VAL A 130 -7.89 0.26 -9.34
C VAL A 130 -7.87 1.55 -10.15
N TYR A 131 -8.67 2.52 -9.74
CA TYR A 131 -8.65 3.88 -10.26
C TYR A 131 -7.84 4.77 -9.33
N SER A 132 -6.60 5.07 -9.73
CA SER A 132 -5.65 5.84 -8.91
C SER A 132 -5.50 7.27 -9.42
N TYR A 133 -5.63 8.24 -8.52
CA TYR A 133 -5.62 9.67 -8.80
C TYR A 133 -4.48 10.39 -8.07
N ASP A 134 -3.85 11.36 -8.74
CA ASP A 134 -2.93 12.33 -8.14
C ASP A 134 -2.98 13.64 -8.97
N ILE A 135 -2.87 14.78 -8.30
CA ILE A 135 -2.86 16.10 -8.95
C ILE A 135 -1.48 16.46 -9.53
N ARG A 136 -0.43 15.74 -9.14
CA ARG A 136 0.95 16.04 -9.54
C ARG A 136 1.34 15.22 -10.76
N GLU A 137 1.48 15.90 -11.89
CA GLU A 137 1.92 15.29 -13.16
C GLU A 137 3.21 14.47 -13.04
N LYS A 138 4.16 14.89 -12.21
CA LYS A 138 5.41 14.16 -11.95
C LYS A 138 5.18 12.81 -11.26
N SER A 139 4.23 12.74 -10.34
CA SER A 139 3.81 11.51 -9.66
C SER A 139 3.16 10.58 -10.66
N LEU A 140 2.18 11.07 -11.43
CA LEU A 140 1.47 10.31 -12.45
C LEU A 140 2.41 9.68 -13.47
N ARG A 141 3.40 10.42 -13.99
CA ARG A 141 4.41 9.87 -14.91
C ARG A 141 5.23 8.74 -14.31
N THR A 142 5.55 8.84 -13.03
CA THR A 142 6.33 7.81 -12.32
C THR A 142 5.47 6.57 -12.07
N ALA A 143 4.25 6.76 -11.57
CA ALA A 143 3.28 5.70 -11.34
C ALA A 143 2.93 4.94 -12.62
N LYS A 144 2.64 5.63 -13.73
CA LYS A 144 2.38 5.01 -15.04
C LYS A 144 3.53 4.09 -15.46
N LYS A 145 4.78 4.55 -15.34
CA LYS A 145 5.96 3.73 -15.66
C LYS A 145 6.07 2.50 -14.76
N ASN A 146 5.77 2.63 -13.47
CA ASN A 146 5.85 1.51 -12.53
C ASN A 146 4.72 0.49 -12.76
N VAL A 147 3.50 0.94 -13.03
CA VAL A 147 2.37 0.08 -13.42
C VAL A 147 2.68 -0.70 -14.70
N MET A 148 3.21 -0.02 -15.73
CA MET A 148 3.63 -0.68 -16.98
C MET A 148 4.74 -1.70 -16.76
N ARG A 149 5.74 -1.40 -15.94
CA ARG A 149 6.83 -2.33 -15.61
C ARG A 149 6.36 -3.61 -14.93
N LEU A 150 5.22 -3.56 -14.23
CA LEU A 150 4.61 -4.71 -13.58
C LEU A 150 3.50 -5.36 -14.41
N ASN A 151 3.29 -4.91 -15.65
CA ASN A 151 2.22 -5.38 -16.52
C ASN A 151 0.82 -5.27 -15.88
N LEU A 152 0.58 -4.22 -15.10
CA LEU A 152 -0.67 -4.00 -14.37
C LEU A 152 -1.60 -2.98 -15.03
N GLN A 153 -1.28 -2.48 -16.23
CA GLN A 153 -2.07 -1.46 -16.92
C GLN A 153 -3.52 -1.86 -17.21
N GLU A 154 -3.81 -3.16 -17.28
CA GLU A 154 -5.18 -3.68 -17.44
C GLU A 154 -6.02 -3.57 -16.16
N PHE A 155 -5.37 -3.54 -14.98
CA PHE A 155 -6.02 -3.56 -13.67
C PHE A 155 -5.85 -2.26 -12.89
N VAL A 156 -5.01 -1.33 -13.38
CA VAL A 156 -4.68 -0.08 -12.70
C VAL A 156 -4.68 1.07 -13.70
N SER A 157 -5.61 2.01 -13.52
CA SER A 157 -5.62 3.28 -14.26
C SER A 157 -5.01 4.39 -13.40
N ILE A 158 -3.99 5.06 -13.95
CA ILE A 158 -3.35 6.22 -13.33
C ILE A 158 -3.86 7.49 -14.01
N ASN A 159 -4.70 8.25 -13.30
CA ASN A 159 -5.43 9.39 -13.82
C ASN A 159 -5.01 10.69 -13.13
N HIS A 160 -4.96 11.77 -13.90
CA HIS A 160 -4.92 13.10 -13.31
C HIS A 160 -6.32 13.43 -12.78
N GLY A 161 -6.41 13.85 -11.53
CA GLY A 161 -7.66 14.32 -10.94
C GLY A 161 -7.48 14.74 -9.50
N ASP A 162 -8.22 15.77 -9.10
CA ASP A 162 -8.32 16.22 -7.72
C ASP A 162 -9.57 15.60 -7.08
N ILE A 163 -9.35 14.67 -6.15
CA ILE A 163 -10.44 14.00 -5.43
C ILE A 163 -11.31 14.98 -4.61
N LEU A 164 -10.78 16.17 -4.29
CA LEU A 164 -11.51 17.21 -3.57
C LEU A 164 -12.45 17.96 -4.51
N GLU A 165 -11.96 18.37 -5.67
CA GLU A 165 -12.65 19.31 -6.56
C GLU A 165 -13.37 18.62 -7.73
N ASP A 166 -12.78 17.60 -8.36
CA ASP A 166 -13.28 17.01 -9.61
C ASP A 166 -14.40 16.00 -9.40
N GLU A 167 -15.42 16.01 -10.27
CA GLU A 167 -16.44 14.95 -10.31
C GLU A 167 -15.93 13.76 -11.13
N LEU A 168 -15.55 12.69 -10.43
CA LEU A 168 -14.88 11.54 -11.06
C LEU A 168 -15.86 10.49 -11.63
N GLY A 169 -17.16 10.63 -11.37
CA GLY A 169 -18.21 9.81 -11.99
C GLY A 169 -18.23 8.34 -11.60
N HIS A 170 -17.71 7.99 -10.42
CA HIS A 170 -17.70 6.60 -9.93
C HIS A 170 -18.98 6.25 -9.17
N GLU A 171 -19.40 4.99 -9.27
CA GLU A 171 -20.52 4.44 -8.51
C GLU A 171 -20.19 3.00 -8.07
N ASN A 172 -20.83 2.56 -6.99
CA ASN A 172 -20.72 1.18 -6.48
C ASN A 172 -19.30 0.66 -6.23
N VAL A 173 -18.37 1.55 -5.87
CA VAL A 173 -16.98 1.20 -5.54
C VAL A 173 -16.93 0.38 -4.25
N ASP A 174 -16.10 -0.65 -4.22
CA ASP A 174 -15.96 -1.53 -3.05
C ASP A 174 -15.19 -0.86 -1.92
N SER A 175 -14.06 -0.21 -2.27
CA SER A 175 -13.15 0.39 -1.30
C SER A 175 -12.54 1.69 -1.84
N ILE A 176 -12.34 2.66 -0.96
CA ILE A 176 -11.62 3.91 -1.26
C ILE A 176 -10.44 4.05 -0.31
N ILE A 177 -9.25 4.32 -0.85
CA ILE A 177 -8.00 4.46 -0.11
C ILE A 177 -7.46 5.87 -0.30
N LEU A 178 -7.20 6.58 0.79
CA LEU A 178 -6.69 7.95 0.80
C LEU A 178 -5.29 7.99 1.42
N ASP A 179 -4.27 8.33 0.62
CA ASP A 179 -2.90 8.62 1.07
C ASP A 179 -2.52 10.04 0.63
N MET A 180 -3.14 11.03 1.28
CA MET A 180 -3.03 12.43 0.91
C MET A 180 -2.99 13.34 2.15
N PRO A 181 -2.61 14.62 2.01
CA PRO A 181 -2.46 15.51 3.16
C PRO A 181 -3.78 15.85 3.90
N GLN A 182 -4.92 15.88 3.19
CA GLN A 182 -6.21 16.36 3.72
C GLN A 182 -7.37 15.39 3.41
N PRO A 183 -7.31 14.12 3.86
CA PRO A 183 -8.30 13.09 3.52
C PRO A 183 -9.71 13.44 4.02
N TRP A 184 -9.83 14.12 5.16
CA TRP A 184 -11.13 14.52 5.76
C TRP A 184 -11.98 15.43 4.86
N MET A 185 -11.35 16.18 3.95
CA MET A 185 -12.06 17.08 3.03
C MET A 185 -12.79 16.31 1.92
N ALA A 186 -12.29 15.12 1.54
CA ALA A 186 -12.87 14.34 0.46
C ALA A 186 -14.11 13.54 0.90
N ILE A 187 -14.25 13.24 2.19
CA ILE A 187 -15.16 12.19 2.71
C ILE A 187 -16.62 12.45 2.33
N SER A 188 -17.12 13.68 2.49
CA SER A 188 -18.52 14.01 2.21
C SER A 188 -18.89 13.82 0.73
N LYS A 189 -17.93 14.02 -0.17
CA LYS A 189 -18.09 13.86 -1.62
C LYS A 189 -17.97 12.40 -2.02
N ILE A 190 -16.83 11.78 -1.69
CA ILE A 190 -16.49 10.42 -2.16
C ILE A 190 -17.34 9.33 -1.51
N LYS A 191 -18.04 9.63 -0.39
CA LYS A 191 -19.00 8.67 0.17
C LYS A 191 -20.04 8.24 -0.86
N ASN A 192 -20.39 9.10 -1.82
CA ASN A 192 -21.39 8.78 -2.85
C ASN A 192 -20.88 7.76 -3.87
N TYR A 193 -19.57 7.71 -4.12
CA TYR A 193 -18.95 6.72 -5.02
C TYR A 193 -18.93 5.32 -4.41
N LEU A 194 -18.88 5.24 -3.08
CA LEU A 194 -18.78 4.00 -2.34
C LEU A 194 -20.15 3.29 -2.23
N LYS A 195 -20.17 1.98 -2.45
CA LYS A 195 -21.37 1.17 -2.19
C LYS A 195 -21.70 1.14 -0.69
N PHE A 196 -22.94 0.81 -0.33
CA PHE A 196 -23.27 0.50 1.07
C PHE A 196 -22.47 -0.71 1.56
N SER A 197 -22.04 -0.66 2.82
CA SER A 197 -21.03 -1.57 3.40
C SER A 197 -19.64 -1.53 2.77
N GLY A 198 -19.39 -0.65 1.79
CA GLY A 198 -18.06 -0.39 1.27
C GLY A 198 -17.17 0.30 2.31
N THR A 199 -15.86 0.22 2.12
CA THR A 199 -14.88 0.66 3.12
C THR A 199 -14.08 1.87 2.64
N LEU A 200 -13.90 2.85 3.52
CA LEU A 200 -12.93 3.92 3.34
C LEU A 200 -11.75 3.66 4.27
N VAL A 201 -10.54 3.74 3.73
CA VAL A 201 -9.28 3.64 4.46
C VAL A 201 -8.45 4.90 4.21
N SER A 202 -7.94 5.52 5.27
CA SER A 202 -7.09 6.71 5.21
C SER A 202 -5.76 6.43 5.92
N PHE A 203 -4.66 6.70 5.23
CA PHE A 203 -3.32 6.71 5.81
C PHE A 203 -2.94 8.14 6.19
N SER A 204 -2.39 8.36 7.39
CA SER A 204 -2.04 9.70 7.87
C SER A 204 -0.83 9.68 8.81
N PRO A 205 0.21 10.49 8.57
CA PRO A 205 1.41 10.50 9.41
C PRO A 205 1.23 11.24 10.76
N THR A 206 0.14 11.99 10.96
CA THR A 206 -0.05 12.75 12.20
C THR A 206 -1.41 12.47 12.85
N ILE A 207 -1.42 12.49 14.19
CA ILE A 207 -2.63 12.23 14.97
C ILE A 207 -3.72 13.30 14.78
N GLU A 208 -3.34 14.54 14.41
CA GLU A 208 -4.31 15.59 14.10
C GLU A 208 -5.04 15.33 12.79
N GLN A 209 -4.36 14.76 11.79
CA GLN A 209 -5.01 14.33 10.55
C GLN A 209 -5.97 13.15 10.82
N VAL A 210 -5.58 12.21 11.67
CA VAL A 210 -6.46 11.12 12.14
C VAL A 210 -7.72 11.70 12.79
N LYS A 211 -7.56 12.57 13.79
CA LYS A 211 -8.67 13.20 14.50
C LYS A 211 -9.67 13.87 13.55
N LYS A 212 -9.17 14.67 12.59
CA LYS A 212 -10.03 15.31 11.58
C LYS A 212 -10.76 14.30 10.70
N THR A 213 -10.06 13.25 10.28
CA THR A 213 -10.61 12.18 9.42
C THR A 213 -11.69 11.40 10.14
N THR A 214 -11.45 10.97 11.38
CA THR A 214 -12.43 10.27 12.22
C THR A 214 -13.70 11.10 12.41
N PHE A 215 -13.57 12.40 12.73
CA PHE A 215 -14.73 13.27 12.86
C PHE A 215 -15.47 13.49 11.54
N ALA A 216 -14.76 13.55 10.42
CA ALA A 216 -15.40 13.63 9.12
C ALA A 216 -16.16 12.33 8.77
N LEU A 217 -15.62 11.15 9.08
CA LEU A 217 -16.31 9.87 8.93
C LEU A 217 -17.59 9.81 9.78
N GLN A 218 -17.51 10.17 11.06
CA GLN A 218 -18.66 10.19 11.98
C GLN A 218 -19.81 11.11 11.51
N LYS A 219 -19.48 12.18 10.79
CA LYS A 219 -20.46 13.13 10.24
C LYS A 219 -21.06 12.70 8.89
N ASN A 220 -20.55 11.63 8.28
CA ASN A 220 -20.85 11.27 6.88
C ASN A 220 -21.29 9.80 6.71
N ASP A 221 -22.12 9.29 7.60
CA ASP A 221 -22.77 7.97 7.47
C ASP A 221 -21.78 6.78 7.45
N PHE A 222 -20.68 6.89 8.21
CA PHE A 222 -19.75 5.79 8.44
C PHE A 222 -19.88 5.24 9.86
N THR A 223 -19.77 3.92 9.99
CA THR A 223 -19.67 3.19 11.26
C THR A 223 -18.42 2.32 11.28
N GLU A 224 -18.19 1.55 12.35
CA GLU A 224 -17.01 0.70 12.53
C GLU A 224 -15.72 1.51 12.30
N ILE A 225 -15.66 2.70 12.92
CA ILE A 225 -14.56 3.64 12.74
C ILE A 225 -13.44 3.25 13.71
N TYR A 226 -12.34 2.74 13.16
CA TYR A 226 -11.17 2.31 13.92
C TYR A 226 -9.92 2.99 13.41
N THR A 227 -8.95 3.18 14.30
CA THR A 227 -7.62 3.68 13.95
C THR A 227 -6.58 2.71 14.49
N TYR A 228 -5.64 2.33 13.63
CA TYR A 228 -4.53 1.46 13.96
C TYR A 228 -3.19 2.14 13.66
N GLU A 229 -2.18 1.76 14.43
CA GLU A 229 -0.76 1.97 14.12
C GLU A 229 -0.09 0.60 14.18
N LEU A 230 0.82 0.33 13.24
CA LEU A 230 1.61 -0.90 13.22
C LEU A 230 3.07 -0.61 13.56
N ILE A 231 3.59 -1.39 14.51
CA ILE A 231 4.98 -1.32 14.92
C ILE A 231 5.70 -2.61 14.51
N LYS A 232 6.51 -2.56 13.45
CA LYS A 232 7.33 -3.70 13.02
C LYS A 232 8.66 -3.73 13.75
N ARG A 233 8.85 -4.74 14.61
CA ARG A 233 10.11 -4.98 15.32
C ARG A 233 10.81 -6.23 14.77
N THR A 234 11.94 -6.02 14.10
CA THR A 234 12.75 -7.13 13.57
C THR A 234 13.62 -7.75 14.65
N MET A 235 13.78 -9.08 14.61
CA MET A 235 14.65 -9.81 15.53
C MET A 235 16.00 -10.08 14.86
N GLN A 236 17.09 -9.83 15.59
CA GLN A 236 18.36 -10.47 15.28
C GLN A 236 18.28 -11.90 15.83
N VAL A 237 18.43 -12.90 14.97
CA VAL A 237 18.50 -14.30 15.38
C VAL A 237 19.90 -14.81 15.11
N LYS A 238 20.64 -15.11 16.17
CA LYS A 238 22.02 -15.62 16.16
C LYS A 238 22.16 -16.58 17.33
N GLU A 239 22.97 -17.62 17.18
CA GLU A 239 23.16 -18.69 18.17
C GLU A 239 23.30 -18.17 19.61
N ASN A 240 24.17 -17.18 19.84
CA ASN A 240 24.44 -16.61 21.16
C ASN A 240 23.99 -15.13 21.32
N ALA A 241 23.13 -14.63 20.43
CA ALA A 241 22.74 -13.21 20.43
C ALA A 241 21.36 -12.95 19.82
N THR A 242 20.37 -13.78 20.18
CA THR A 242 18.98 -13.61 19.74
C THR A 242 18.29 -12.53 20.56
N ARG A 243 17.91 -11.42 19.91
CA ARG A 243 17.28 -10.25 20.54
C ARG A 243 16.65 -9.33 19.49
N PRO A 244 15.76 -8.40 19.86
CA PRO A 244 15.32 -7.38 18.92
C PRO A 244 16.47 -6.56 18.34
N GLN A 245 16.33 -6.16 17.07
CA GLN A 245 17.22 -5.20 16.44
C GLN A 245 17.20 -3.88 17.23
N VAL A 246 18.37 -3.26 17.38
CA VAL A 246 18.53 -2.03 18.17
C VAL A 246 17.87 -0.85 17.48
N ARG A 247 17.96 -0.80 16.15
CA ARG A 247 17.34 0.23 15.32
C ARG A 247 16.10 -0.34 14.66
N MET A 248 15.03 0.44 14.67
CA MET A 248 13.78 0.14 13.99
C MET A 248 13.14 1.43 13.47
N ILE A 249 12.17 1.26 12.56
CA ILE A 249 11.29 2.36 12.17
C ILE A 249 10.27 2.50 13.30
N GLY A 250 10.28 3.65 13.97
CA GLY A 250 9.43 3.90 15.14
C GLY A 250 7.99 4.28 14.79
N HIS A 251 7.78 4.89 13.62
CA HIS A 251 6.46 5.32 13.15
C HIS A 251 6.48 5.42 11.62
N THR A 252 5.39 4.99 10.97
CA THR A 252 5.14 5.19 9.54
C THR A 252 3.95 6.11 9.33
N GLY A 253 2.81 5.72 9.89
CA GLY A 253 1.57 6.47 9.89
C GLY A 253 0.46 5.70 10.60
N TYR A 254 -0.68 6.36 10.74
CA TYR A 254 -1.91 5.80 11.27
C TYR A 254 -2.83 5.40 10.11
N ILE A 255 -3.54 4.29 10.28
CA ILE A 255 -4.55 3.80 9.33
C ILE A 255 -5.92 3.93 9.99
N THR A 256 -6.74 4.84 9.46
CA THR A 256 -8.12 5.06 9.90
C THR A 256 -9.09 4.41 8.92
N ILE A 257 -10.02 3.60 9.41
CA ILE A 257 -10.98 2.85 8.62
C ILE A 257 -12.38 3.31 8.99
N GLY A 258 -13.31 3.28 8.03
CA GLY A 258 -14.74 3.41 8.28
C GLY A 258 -15.55 2.66 7.22
N ARG A 259 -16.72 2.15 7.60
CA ARG A 259 -17.63 1.44 6.68
C ARG A 259 -18.90 2.25 6.45
N LYS A 260 -19.22 2.50 5.17
CA LYS A 260 -20.41 3.28 4.80
C LYS A 260 -21.67 2.50 5.14
N VAL A 261 -22.61 3.16 5.80
CA VAL A 261 -23.93 2.61 6.08
C VAL A 261 -25.00 3.44 5.39
N LEU A 262 -26.15 2.80 5.18
CA LEU A 262 -27.37 3.54 4.91
C LEU A 262 -27.91 3.99 6.26
N GLU A 263 -27.74 5.28 6.60
CA GLU A 263 -28.30 5.80 7.85
C GLU A 263 -29.83 5.87 7.72
N ILE A 264 -30.51 4.95 8.41
CA ILE A 264 -31.95 4.97 8.57
C ILE A 264 -32.24 5.48 9.98
N LYS A 265 -32.73 6.72 10.09
CA LYS A 265 -33.17 7.26 11.37
C LYS A 265 -34.38 6.49 11.85
N ASN A 266 -34.29 5.93 13.06
CA ASN A 266 -35.43 5.29 13.71
C ASN A 266 -36.31 6.37 14.35
N PRO A 267 -37.52 6.65 13.83
CA PRO A 267 -38.37 7.72 14.34
C PRO A 267 -38.86 7.46 15.78
N TYR A 268 -38.69 6.26 16.32
CA TYR A 268 -39.21 5.86 17.63
C TYR A 268 -38.17 5.80 18.76
N ARG A 269 -36.86 5.79 18.47
CA ARG A 269 -35.80 5.51 19.48
C ARG A 269 -34.73 6.60 19.65
N GLU A 270 -34.89 7.78 19.05
CA GLU A 270 -33.90 8.87 19.18
C GLU A 270 -33.83 9.51 20.58
N ARG A 271 -34.87 9.35 21.42
CA ARG A 271 -34.80 9.79 22.82
C ARG A 271 -34.22 8.67 23.69
N LYS A 272 -32.94 8.77 24.06
CA LYS A 272 -32.46 8.17 25.32
C LYS A 272 -33.45 8.56 26.43
N PRO A 273 -33.92 7.65 27.30
CA PRO A 273 -34.63 8.06 28.49
C PRO A 273 -33.77 9.08 29.24
N LYS A 274 -34.29 10.30 29.43
CA LYS A 274 -33.70 11.24 30.37
C LYS A 274 -33.90 10.61 31.75
N ASN A 275 -32.82 10.11 32.34
CA ASN A 275 -32.43 10.35 33.73
C ASN A 275 -31.18 9.53 34.05
N PHE A 276 -30.01 10.16 33.96
CA PHE A 276 -28.99 9.88 34.96
C PHE A 276 -29.33 10.78 36.14
N GLU A 277 -29.92 10.21 37.19
CA GLU A 277 -29.94 10.86 38.49
C GLU A 277 -28.47 11.16 38.85
N LYS A 278 -28.14 12.46 38.91
CA LYS A 278 -26.87 12.89 39.48
C LYS A 278 -26.92 12.58 40.96
N VAL A 279 -26.38 11.43 41.36
CA VAL A 279 -25.90 11.30 42.74
C VAL A 279 -24.63 12.14 42.81
N SER A 280 -24.74 13.26 43.52
CA SER A 280 -23.62 14.11 43.90
C SER A 280 -22.62 13.27 44.69
N LEU A 281 -21.44 13.03 44.12
CA LEU A 281 -20.25 12.67 44.89
C LEU A 281 -19.23 13.77 44.63
N ASP A 282 -18.91 14.50 45.68
CA ASP A 282 -17.94 15.58 45.68
C ASP A 282 -16.61 15.14 45.05
N GLY A 283 -16.24 15.76 43.93
CA GLY A 283 -14.84 16.08 43.68
C GLY A 283 -14.00 15.22 42.73
N MET A 284 -14.53 14.28 41.94
CA MET A 284 -13.69 13.60 40.92
C MET A 284 -14.41 13.35 39.59
N PRO A 285 -13.95 13.90 38.45
CA PRO A 285 -14.36 13.41 37.15
C PRO A 285 -13.57 12.15 36.82
N LEU A 286 -14.16 10.98 37.11
CA LEU A 286 -13.83 9.78 36.35
C LEU A 286 -14.25 10.04 34.90
N LYS A 287 -13.29 10.02 33.97
CA LYS A 287 -13.58 10.00 32.54
C LYS A 287 -13.26 8.62 31.98
N GLU A 288 -14.30 8.08 31.34
CA GLU A 288 -14.35 6.90 30.47
C GLU A 288 -13.19 6.83 29.47
#